data_AF-A0A6N8WD00-F1
#
_entry.id   AF-A0A6N8WD00-F1
#
_cell.length_a   1.000
_cell.length_b   1.000
_cell.length_c   1.000
_cell.angle_alpha   90.00
_cell.angle_beta   90.00
_cell.angle_gamma   90.00
#
_symmetry.space_group_name_H-M   'P 1'
#
loop_
_entity.id
_entity.type
_entity.pdbx_description
1 polymer ?
#
loop_
_entity_poly.entity_id
_entity_poly.type
_entity_poly.pdbx_seq_one_letter_code
_entity_poly.pdbx_strand_id
1 'polypeptide(L)'
;MTRRRKGLNRHQKAVFRGGEYRVRGEEVRRLIEMAYSGDPAERLHAAENLCPCHVRKRVEAAWEALYRLMQDPDVRVRRAAWHTLEDGGCPDDPALLPIFERAVANETDSQVRRWVERFAAPALSERDRQEALREAYTPFREHGRCDFCGEKGRRVRTDYETELKGSGGSTRLAQICRQCDGET
;
A
#
# COMPACT_ATOMS: atom_id res chain seq x y z
N MET A 1 19.35 -4.81 19.31
CA MET A 1 18.26 -4.51 18.34
C MET A 1 18.67 -4.99 16.96
N THR A 2 18.24 -6.18 16.58
CA THR A 2 18.61 -6.85 15.32
C THR A 2 17.82 -6.23 14.16
N ARG A 3 18.47 -5.38 13.35
CA ARG A 3 17.91 -4.89 12.08
C ARG A 3 17.67 -6.10 11.17
N ARG A 4 16.43 -6.60 11.10
CA ARG A 4 16.00 -7.60 10.11
C ARG A 4 16.29 -7.02 8.73
N ARG A 5 17.31 -7.55 8.05
CA ARG A 5 17.64 -7.24 6.65
C ARG A 5 16.43 -7.57 5.78
N LYS A 6 15.70 -6.55 5.32
CA LYS A 6 14.56 -6.71 4.40
C LYS A 6 15.08 -7.20 3.05
N GLY A 7 14.90 -8.49 2.77
CA GLY A 7 15.07 -9.08 1.45
C GLY A 7 13.94 -8.69 0.49
N LEU A 8 13.99 -9.24 -0.73
CA LEU A 8 13.00 -9.04 -1.79
C LEU A 8 11.57 -9.34 -1.29
N ASN A 9 10.60 -8.48 -1.61
CA ASN A 9 9.18 -8.70 -1.32
C ASN A 9 8.62 -9.87 -2.17
N ARG A 10 7.40 -10.35 -1.85
CA ARG A 10 6.78 -11.50 -2.56
C ARG A 10 6.65 -11.26 -4.08
N HIS A 11 6.40 -10.02 -4.49
CA HIS A 11 6.23 -9.64 -5.89
C HIS A 11 7.59 -9.64 -6.61
N GLN A 12 8.62 -9.08 -5.99
CA GLN A 12 10.00 -9.06 -6.50
C GLN A 12 10.59 -10.46 -6.68
N LYS A 13 10.20 -11.42 -5.84
CA LYS A 13 10.61 -12.82 -5.99
C LYS A 13 9.92 -13.52 -7.16
N ALA A 14 8.67 -13.16 -7.46
CA ALA A 14 7.85 -13.81 -8.48
C ALA A 14 8.26 -13.44 -9.92
N VAL A 15 8.83 -12.25 -10.12
CA VAL A 15 9.16 -11.73 -11.46
C VAL A 15 10.62 -12.01 -11.88
N PHE A 16 11.45 -12.51 -10.97
CA PHE A 16 12.86 -12.71 -11.24
C PHE A 16 13.12 -13.65 -12.44
N ARG A 17 13.75 -13.11 -13.49
CA ARG A 17 14.32 -13.88 -14.61
C ARG A 17 15.84 -13.85 -14.52
N GLY A 18 16.48 -15.02 -14.48
CA GLY A 18 17.93 -15.12 -14.48
C GLY A 18 18.52 -14.49 -15.75
N GLY A 19 19.48 -13.57 -15.60
CA GLY A 19 20.19 -12.92 -16.73
C GLY A 19 19.94 -11.41 -16.91
N GLU A 20 18.94 -10.84 -16.23
CA GLU A 20 18.69 -9.39 -16.31
C GLU A 20 19.79 -8.54 -15.67
N TYR A 21 20.13 -7.43 -16.32
CA TYR A 21 21.09 -6.43 -15.85
C TYR A 21 20.73 -5.95 -14.44
N ARG A 22 21.76 -5.80 -13.59
CA ARG A 22 21.58 -5.42 -12.19
C ARG A 22 22.31 -4.12 -11.91
N VAL A 23 21.52 -3.11 -11.57
CA VAL A 23 22.00 -1.79 -11.16
C VAL A 23 22.56 -1.85 -9.73
N ARG A 24 23.72 -1.22 -9.47
CA ARG A 24 24.36 -1.26 -8.14
C ARG A 24 24.99 0.07 -7.71
N GLY A 25 24.98 0.31 -6.39
CA GLY A 25 25.83 1.32 -5.75
C GLY A 25 25.65 2.73 -6.32
N GLU A 26 26.75 3.31 -6.82
CA GLU A 26 26.77 4.64 -7.44
C GLU A 26 25.86 4.77 -8.66
N GLU A 27 25.62 3.68 -9.38
CA GLU A 27 24.72 3.70 -10.53
C GLU A 27 23.28 3.97 -10.12
N VAL A 28 22.83 3.41 -8.98
CA VAL A 28 21.50 3.72 -8.43
C VAL A 28 21.39 5.22 -8.13
N ARG A 29 22.45 5.83 -7.58
CA ARG A 29 22.45 7.27 -7.27
C ARG A 29 22.37 8.11 -8.54
N ARG A 30 23.17 7.79 -9.55
CA ARG A 30 23.11 8.47 -10.86
C ARG A 30 21.73 8.36 -11.51
N LEU A 31 21.12 7.18 -11.48
CA LEU A 31 19.76 7.01 -12.03
C LEU A 31 18.72 7.80 -11.25
N ILE A 32 18.87 7.91 -9.92
CA ILE A 32 18.03 8.80 -9.11
C ILE A 32 18.23 10.25 -9.56
N GLU A 33 19.46 10.73 -9.73
CA GLU A 33 19.73 12.09 -10.23
C GLU A 33 19.09 12.33 -11.60
N MET A 34 19.25 11.39 -12.54
CA MET A 34 18.65 11.44 -13.88
C MET A 34 17.12 11.49 -13.84
N ALA A 35 16.48 10.84 -12.86
CA ALA A 35 15.02 10.90 -12.69
C ALA A 35 14.49 12.33 -12.40
N TYR A 36 15.34 13.24 -11.92
CA TYR A 36 15.00 14.64 -11.67
C TYR A 36 15.50 15.59 -12.79
N SER A 37 16.08 15.06 -13.85
CA SER A 37 16.60 15.87 -14.96
C SER A 37 15.51 16.62 -15.72
N GLY A 38 15.87 17.77 -16.28
CA GLY A 38 15.04 18.48 -17.26
C GLY A 38 14.90 17.71 -18.57
N ASP A 39 15.84 16.83 -18.91
CA ASP A 39 15.83 16.05 -20.14
C ASP A 39 14.91 14.81 -20.01
N PRO A 40 13.83 14.71 -20.81
CA PRO A 40 12.97 13.52 -20.82
C PRO A 40 13.71 12.23 -21.19
N ALA A 41 14.80 12.29 -21.97
CA ALA A 41 15.58 11.10 -22.30
C ALA A 41 16.30 10.53 -21.07
N GLU A 42 16.87 11.40 -20.22
CA GLU A 42 17.50 10.98 -18.96
C GLU A 42 16.47 10.42 -17.98
N ARG A 43 15.29 11.07 -17.87
CA ARG A 43 14.20 10.57 -17.04
C ARG A 43 13.66 9.22 -17.51
N LEU A 44 13.57 9.02 -18.82
CA LEU A 44 13.18 7.73 -19.40
C LEU A 44 14.19 6.65 -19.04
N HIS A 45 15.48 6.93 -19.24
CA HIS A 45 16.55 6.01 -18.89
C HIS A 45 16.51 5.64 -17.40
N ALA A 46 16.25 6.62 -16.53
CA ALA A 46 16.04 6.37 -15.11
C ALA A 46 14.82 5.47 -14.85
N ALA A 47 13.67 5.76 -15.47
CA ALA A 47 12.44 4.98 -15.29
C ALA A 47 12.63 3.51 -15.69
N GLU A 48 13.35 3.25 -16.79
CA GLU A 48 13.64 1.90 -17.29
C GLU A 48 14.55 1.11 -16.35
N ASN A 49 15.46 1.77 -15.63
CA ASN A 49 16.52 1.10 -14.86
C ASN A 49 16.34 1.15 -13.33
N LEU A 50 15.49 2.03 -12.80
CA LEU A 50 15.17 2.09 -11.35
C LEU A 50 14.17 1.01 -10.91
N CYS A 51 13.59 0.28 -11.86
CA CYS A 51 12.64 -0.78 -11.59
C CYS A 51 13.19 -1.83 -10.58
N PRO A 52 12.37 -2.38 -9.67
CA PRO A 52 12.77 -3.40 -8.71
C PRO A 52 13.45 -4.64 -9.31
N CYS A 53 13.13 -4.99 -10.56
CA CYS A 53 13.81 -6.08 -11.29
C CYS A 53 15.32 -5.80 -11.47
N HIS A 54 15.72 -4.53 -11.61
CA HIS A 54 17.11 -4.09 -11.78
C HIS A 54 17.79 -3.74 -10.45
N VAL A 55 17.14 -2.97 -9.57
CA VAL A 55 17.73 -2.50 -8.31
C VAL A 55 17.81 -3.62 -7.26
N ARG A 56 16.82 -4.54 -7.23
CA ARG A 56 16.76 -5.74 -6.38
C ARG A 56 17.02 -5.49 -4.89
N LYS A 57 16.74 -4.27 -4.43
CA LYS A 57 16.81 -3.83 -3.04
C LYS A 57 15.82 -2.69 -2.86
N ARG A 58 15.18 -2.61 -1.69
CA ARG A 58 14.41 -1.42 -1.34
C ARG A 58 15.35 -0.25 -1.05
N VAL A 59 15.31 0.75 -1.91
CA VAL A 59 15.99 2.05 -1.78
C VAL A 59 14.88 3.09 -1.85
N GLU A 60 14.51 3.71 -0.72
CA GLU A 60 13.32 4.59 -0.67
C GLU A 60 13.41 5.73 -1.70
N ALA A 61 14.57 6.36 -1.86
CA ALA A 61 14.78 7.41 -2.86
C ALA A 61 14.55 6.94 -4.32
N ALA A 62 14.80 5.66 -4.63
CA ALA A 62 14.50 5.10 -5.95
C ALA A 62 12.98 4.92 -6.14
N TRP A 63 12.26 4.53 -5.09
CA TRP A 63 10.79 4.45 -5.12
C TRP A 63 10.15 5.82 -5.23
N GLU A 64 10.62 6.80 -4.46
CA GLU A 64 10.17 8.19 -4.56
C GLU A 64 10.37 8.75 -5.97
N ALA A 65 11.54 8.49 -6.57
CA ALA A 65 11.81 8.85 -7.96
C ALA A 65 10.83 8.16 -8.94
N LEU A 66 10.61 6.85 -8.81
CA LEU A 66 9.66 6.11 -9.64
C LEU A 66 8.23 6.66 -9.52
N TYR A 67 7.76 6.92 -8.30
CA TYR A 67 6.44 7.49 -8.02
C TYR A 67 6.25 8.88 -8.64
N ARG A 68 7.31 9.70 -8.67
CA ARG A 68 7.32 10.95 -9.43
C ARG A 68 7.20 10.68 -10.94
N LEU A 69 7.99 9.75 -11.48
CA LEU A 69 8.04 9.43 -12.91
C LEU A 69 6.72 8.81 -13.43
N MET A 70 5.93 8.16 -12.57
CA MET A 70 4.57 7.69 -12.92
C MET A 70 3.61 8.83 -13.32
N GLN A 71 3.96 10.07 -12.98
CA GLN A 71 3.18 11.28 -13.26
C GLN A 71 3.92 12.23 -14.21
N ASP A 72 4.97 11.75 -14.88
CA ASP A 72 5.79 12.57 -15.77
C ASP A 72 4.96 13.18 -16.91
N PRO A 73 5.23 14.41 -17.36
CA PRO A 73 4.58 14.95 -18.55
C PRO A 73 4.84 14.10 -19.81
N ASP A 74 6.01 13.47 -19.91
CA ASP A 74 6.34 12.61 -21.04
C ASP A 74 5.73 11.21 -20.89
N VAL A 75 4.92 10.81 -21.87
CA VAL A 75 4.20 9.53 -21.87
C VAL A 75 5.14 8.32 -21.90
N ARG A 76 6.32 8.43 -22.54
CA ARG A 76 7.30 7.33 -22.57
C ARG A 76 7.86 7.08 -21.17
N VAL A 77 8.14 8.17 -20.44
CA VAL A 77 8.60 8.10 -19.06
C VAL A 77 7.52 7.50 -18.16
N ARG A 78 6.27 7.97 -18.27
CA ARG A 78 5.15 7.38 -17.52
C ARG A 78 5.03 5.89 -17.80
N ARG A 79 5.07 5.47 -19.06
CA ARG A 79 4.94 4.06 -19.42
C ARG A 79 6.01 3.19 -18.78
N ALA A 80 7.27 3.62 -18.85
CA ALA A 80 8.38 2.92 -18.20
C ALA A 80 8.22 2.86 -16.68
N ALA A 81 7.78 3.95 -16.05
CA ALA A 81 7.56 3.99 -14.61
C ALA A 81 6.41 3.08 -14.15
N TRP A 82 5.28 3.08 -14.87
CA TRP A 82 4.12 2.25 -14.53
C TRP A 82 4.35 0.75 -14.69
N HIS A 83 5.21 0.34 -15.62
CA HIS A 83 5.65 -1.05 -15.77
C HIS A 83 6.26 -1.63 -14.47
N THR A 84 6.85 -0.79 -13.61
CA THR A 84 7.38 -1.20 -12.31
C THR A 84 6.35 -1.91 -11.42
N LEU A 85 5.05 -1.61 -11.56
CA LEU A 85 4.03 -2.30 -10.78
C LEU A 85 3.90 -3.79 -11.15
N GLU A 86 4.21 -4.16 -12.40
CA GLU A 86 4.25 -5.55 -12.85
C GLU A 86 5.53 -6.26 -12.38
N ASP A 87 6.64 -5.52 -12.28
CA ASP A 87 7.99 -6.04 -12.11
C ASP A 87 8.50 -6.12 -10.65
N GLY A 88 7.61 -6.48 -9.74
CA GLY A 88 7.94 -6.52 -8.31
C GLY A 88 7.68 -5.21 -7.58
N GLY A 89 6.76 -4.41 -8.13
CA GLY A 89 6.09 -3.29 -7.47
C GLY A 89 5.59 -3.58 -6.05
N CYS A 90 5.22 -2.53 -5.32
CA CYS A 90 4.42 -2.63 -4.10
C CYS A 90 3.09 -1.89 -4.36
N PRO A 91 2.12 -2.49 -5.06
CA PRO A 91 0.87 -1.81 -5.42
C PRO A 91 0.06 -1.36 -4.19
N ASP A 92 0.29 -2.00 -3.04
CA ASP A 92 -0.36 -1.66 -1.76
C ASP A 92 0.39 -0.55 -0.97
N ASP A 93 1.41 0.10 -1.56
CA ASP A 93 2.13 1.19 -0.86
C ASP A 93 1.22 2.43 -0.74
N PRO A 94 0.97 2.97 0.47
CA PRO A 94 0.10 4.14 0.65
C PRO A 94 0.51 5.36 -0.16
N ALA A 95 1.80 5.50 -0.49
CA ALA A 95 2.30 6.61 -1.32
C ALA A 95 1.73 6.60 -2.76
N LEU A 96 1.24 5.45 -3.25
CA LEU A 96 0.62 5.32 -4.56
C LEU A 96 -0.82 5.85 -4.62
N LEU A 97 -1.54 5.90 -3.49
CA LEU A 97 -2.95 6.34 -3.48
C LEU A 97 -3.19 7.70 -4.15
N PRO A 98 -2.49 8.79 -3.78
CA PRO A 98 -2.70 10.08 -4.45
C PRO A 98 -2.30 10.06 -5.93
N ILE A 99 -1.39 9.16 -6.33
CA ILE A 99 -0.97 8.98 -7.72
C ILE A 99 -2.08 8.27 -8.51
N PHE A 100 -2.66 7.23 -7.91
CA PHE A 100 -3.78 6.48 -8.44
C PHE A 100 -5.01 7.37 -8.66
N GLU A 101 -5.36 8.22 -7.70
CA GLU A 101 -6.45 9.19 -7.83
C GLU A 101 -6.24 10.10 -9.05
N ARG A 102 -5.05 10.71 -9.16
CA ARG A 102 -4.73 11.60 -10.29
C ARG A 102 -4.73 10.86 -11.63
N ALA A 103 -4.21 9.62 -11.65
CA ALA A 103 -4.13 8.83 -12.88
C ALA A 103 -5.52 8.38 -13.36
N VAL A 104 -6.41 7.96 -12.46
CA VAL A 104 -7.81 7.64 -12.78
C VAL A 104 -8.53 8.86 -13.35
N ALA A 105 -8.28 10.05 -12.80
CA ALA A 105 -8.94 11.27 -13.24
C ALA A 105 -8.40 11.82 -14.58
N ASN A 106 -7.09 11.70 -14.84
CA ASN A 106 -6.42 12.50 -15.88
C ASN A 106 -5.64 11.71 -16.94
N GLU A 107 -5.38 10.41 -16.77
CA GLU A 107 -4.55 9.69 -17.73
C GLU A 107 -5.27 9.50 -19.07
N THR A 108 -4.60 9.88 -20.16
CA THR A 108 -5.14 9.82 -21.53
C THR A 108 -4.47 8.74 -22.37
N ASP A 109 -3.26 8.32 -22.00
CA ASP A 109 -2.52 7.31 -22.73
C ASP A 109 -3.15 5.92 -22.59
N SER A 110 -3.38 5.25 -23.71
CA SER A 110 -4.08 3.96 -23.72
C SER A 110 -3.31 2.85 -23.01
N GLN A 111 -1.97 2.87 -23.05
CA GLN A 111 -1.16 1.87 -22.36
C GLN A 111 -1.14 2.14 -20.86
N VAL A 112 -0.96 3.39 -20.44
CA VAL A 112 -0.99 3.74 -19.02
C VAL A 112 -2.38 3.49 -18.42
N ARG A 113 -3.47 3.82 -19.13
CA ARG A 113 -4.84 3.53 -18.68
C ARG A 113 -5.07 2.05 -18.37
N ARG A 114 -4.48 1.12 -19.15
CA ARG A 114 -4.60 -0.32 -18.84
C ARG A 114 -3.97 -0.68 -17.50
N TRP A 115 -2.85 -0.07 -17.12
CA TRP A 115 -2.27 -0.27 -15.79
C TRP A 115 -3.09 0.43 -14.71
N VAL A 116 -3.64 1.61 -14.98
CA VAL A 116 -4.55 2.32 -14.07
C VAL A 116 -5.79 1.45 -13.77
N GLU A 117 -6.42 0.90 -14.80
CA GLU A 117 -7.57 -0.03 -14.65
C GLU A 117 -7.19 -1.29 -13.87
N ARG A 118 -5.97 -1.81 -14.06
CA ARG A 118 -5.51 -3.04 -13.42
C ARG A 118 -5.11 -2.85 -11.94
N PHE A 119 -4.51 -1.72 -11.59
CA PHE A 119 -3.90 -1.50 -10.28
C PHE A 119 -4.59 -0.39 -9.49
N ALA A 120 -4.80 0.78 -10.10
CA ALA A 120 -5.31 1.95 -9.40
C ALA A 120 -6.81 1.85 -9.10
N ALA A 121 -7.64 1.51 -10.10
CA ALA A 121 -9.09 1.47 -9.92
C ALA A 121 -9.53 0.46 -8.83
N PRO A 122 -8.99 -0.78 -8.77
CA PRO A 122 -9.32 -1.71 -7.69
C PRO A 122 -8.86 -1.23 -6.32
N ALA A 123 -7.68 -0.61 -6.23
CA ALA A 123 -7.15 -0.10 -4.97
C ALA A 123 -8.02 1.03 -4.40
N LEU A 124 -8.48 1.96 -5.25
CA LEU A 124 -9.39 3.03 -4.83
C LEU A 124 -10.77 2.48 -4.48
N SER A 125 -11.33 1.56 -5.27
CA SER A 125 -12.61 0.92 -4.96
C SER A 125 -12.59 0.17 -3.62
N GLU A 126 -11.50 -0.53 -3.32
CA GLU A 126 -11.32 -1.22 -2.05
C GLU A 126 -11.26 -0.21 -0.88
N ARG A 127 -10.53 0.89 -1.05
CA ARG A 127 -10.46 1.96 -0.05
C ARG A 127 -11.84 2.56 0.21
N ASP A 128 -12.55 2.96 -0.84
CA ASP A 128 -13.87 3.60 -0.73
C ASP A 128 -14.87 2.63 -0.07
N ARG A 129 -14.78 1.33 -0.38
CA ARG A 129 -15.55 0.28 0.32
C ARG A 129 -15.21 0.22 1.81
N GLN A 130 -13.93 0.26 2.17
CA GLN A 130 -13.50 0.24 3.58
C GLN A 130 -13.96 1.49 4.32
N GLU A 131 -13.93 2.65 3.68
CA GLU A 131 -14.42 3.90 4.25
C GLU A 131 -15.92 3.85 4.49
N ALA A 132 -16.71 3.40 3.51
CA ALA A 132 -18.14 3.21 3.66
C ALA A 132 -18.49 2.21 4.79
N LEU A 133 -17.71 1.13 4.94
CA LEU A 133 -17.88 0.18 6.04
C LEU A 133 -17.57 0.81 7.40
N ARG A 134 -16.56 1.68 7.49
CA ARG A 134 -16.22 2.41 8.72
C ARG A 134 -17.31 3.43 9.07
N GLU A 135 -17.85 4.14 8.09
CA GLU A 135 -18.94 5.11 8.30
C GLU A 135 -20.24 4.40 8.70
N ALA A 136 -20.55 3.26 8.09
CA ALA A 136 -21.71 2.45 8.44
C ALA A 136 -21.55 1.71 9.79
N TYR A 137 -20.33 1.62 10.33
CA TYR A 137 -20.08 0.98 11.62
C TYR A 137 -20.76 1.77 12.73
N THR A 138 -21.71 1.11 13.38
CA THR A 138 -22.47 1.67 14.50
C THR A 138 -22.18 0.83 15.73
N PRO A 139 -21.33 1.32 16.65
CA PRO A 139 -20.98 0.56 17.84
C PRO A 139 -22.22 0.41 18.74
N PHE A 140 -22.19 -0.64 19.59
CA PHE A 140 -23.25 -0.89 20.57
C PHE A 140 -24.62 -1.22 19.97
N ARG A 141 -24.68 -2.01 18.89
CA ARG A 141 -25.95 -2.52 18.32
C ARG A 141 -26.55 -3.67 19.13
N GLU A 142 -25.72 -4.50 19.72
CA GLU A 142 -26.13 -5.71 20.40
C GLU A 142 -26.39 -5.45 21.88
N HIS A 143 -27.35 -6.17 22.46
CA HIS A 143 -27.57 -6.15 23.91
C HIS A 143 -26.90 -7.39 24.52
N GLY A 144 -26.16 -7.20 25.62
CA GLY A 144 -25.40 -8.25 26.25
C GLY A 144 -24.97 -7.92 27.66
N ARG A 145 -24.03 -8.70 28.18
CA ARG A 145 -23.39 -8.45 29.48
C ARG A 145 -22.09 -7.69 29.24
N CYS A 146 -21.88 -6.60 29.98
CA CYS A 146 -20.59 -5.93 30.04
C CYS A 146 -19.63 -6.76 30.90
N ASP A 147 -18.45 -7.10 30.38
CA ASP A 147 -17.42 -7.83 31.11
C ASP A 147 -16.67 -6.95 32.13
N PHE A 148 -16.79 -5.63 32.03
CA PHE A 148 -16.11 -4.67 32.90
C PHE A 148 -16.95 -4.28 34.12
N CYS A 149 -18.20 -3.84 33.92
CA CYS A 149 -19.10 -3.54 35.05
C CYS A 149 -19.99 -4.73 35.46
N GLY A 150 -19.99 -5.82 34.70
CA GLY A 150 -20.76 -7.03 34.99
C GLY A 150 -22.26 -6.95 34.69
N GLU A 151 -22.79 -5.76 34.38
CA GLU A 151 -24.21 -5.53 34.14
C GLU A 151 -24.73 -6.21 32.87
N LYS A 152 -25.98 -6.69 32.91
CA LYS A 152 -26.65 -7.40 31.82
C LYS A 152 -27.64 -6.50 31.09
N GLY A 153 -27.97 -6.86 29.85
CA GLY A 153 -28.97 -6.15 29.03
C GLY A 153 -28.50 -4.77 28.54
N ARG A 154 -27.20 -4.49 28.61
CA ARG A 154 -26.64 -3.23 28.11
C ARG A 154 -26.31 -3.35 26.64
N ARG A 155 -26.38 -2.22 25.93
CA ARG A 155 -25.80 -2.14 24.59
C ARG A 155 -24.28 -2.29 24.71
N VAL A 156 -23.73 -3.31 24.07
CA VAL A 156 -22.32 -3.69 24.13
C VAL A 156 -21.71 -3.74 22.74
N ARG A 157 -20.39 -3.52 22.68
CA ARG A 157 -19.57 -3.83 21.51
C ARG A 157 -18.45 -4.77 21.94
N THR A 158 -17.87 -5.47 20.97
CA THR A 158 -16.63 -6.20 21.18
C THR A 158 -15.49 -5.22 21.45
N ASP A 159 -14.79 -5.44 22.56
CA ASP A 159 -13.48 -4.85 22.81
C ASP A 159 -12.41 -5.78 22.22
N TYR A 160 -11.73 -5.30 21.18
CA TYR A 160 -10.72 -6.07 20.46
C TYR A 160 -9.35 -6.05 21.16
N GLU A 161 -9.19 -5.29 22.25
CA GLU A 161 -7.93 -5.21 23.01
C GLU A 161 -7.88 -6.19 24.19
N THR A 162 -9.03 -6.64 24.68
CA THR A 162 -9.12 -7.50 25.87
C THR A 162 -9.59 -8.91 25.53
N GLU A 163 -8.71 -9.90 25.71
CA GLU A 163 -9.03 -11.32 25.65
C GLU A 163 -9.34 -11.91 27.03
N LEU A 164 -10.45 -12.61 27.14
CA LEU A 164 -10.90 -13.30 28.35
C LEU A 164 -10.87 -14.81 28.16
N LYS A 165 -10.50 -15.54 29.23
CA LYS A 165 -10.55 -17.00 29.26
C LYS A 165 -11.98 -17.45 29.55
N GLY A 166 -12.56 -18.17 28.61
CA GLY A 166 -13.85 -18.84 28.73
C GLY A 166 -13.76 -20.19 29.43
N SER A 167 -14.92 -20.76 29.72
CA SER A 167 -15.06 -22.09 30.28
C SER A 167 -14.51 -23.13 29.30
N GLY A 168 -13.69 -24.06 29.79
CA GLY A 168 -13.09 -25.13 28.99
C GLY A 168 -11.85 -24.74 28.19
N GLY A 169 -11.20 -23.61 28.51
CA GLY A 169 -9.94 -23.20 27.88
C GLY A 169 -10.10 -22.44 26.56
N SER A 170 -11.33 -22.12 26.16
CA SER A 170 -11.60 -21.22 25.04
C SER A 170 -11.19 -19.78 25.39
N THR A 171 -10.76 -19.00 24.41
CA THR A 171 -10.56 -17.55 24.55
C THR A 171 -11.65 -16.82 23.77
N ARG A 172 -12.15 -15.72 24.33
CA ARG A 172 -13.08 -14.81 23.64
C ARG A 172 -12.70 -13.37 23.92
N LEU A 173 -13.10 -12.47 23.03
CA LEU A 173 -12.97 -11.04 23.26
C LEU A 173 -14.00 -10.55 24.29
N ALA A 174 -13.62 -9.53 25.05
CA ALA A 174 -14.49 -8.91 26.02
C ALA A 174 -15.64 -8.14 25.33
N GLN A 175 -16.77 -8.04 26.02
CA GLN A 175 -17.89 -7.19 25.66
C GLN A 175 -17.90 -5.98 26.58
N ILE A 176 -17.88 -4.78 26.02
CA ILE A 176 -17.84 -3.51 26.77
C ILE A 176 -19.11 -2.70 26.49
N CYS A 177 -19.68 -2.06 27.50
CA CYS A 177 -20.82 -1.15 27.35
C CYS A 177 -20.36 0.30 27.16
N ARG A 178 -21.23 1.16 26.61
CA ARG A 178 -20.94 2.59 26.34
C ARG A 178 -20.27 3.32 27.50
N GLN A 179 -20.84 3.16 28.70
CA GLN A 179 -20.32 3.80 29.91
C GLN A 179 -18.91 3.34 30.27
N CYS A 180 -18.60 2.05 30.14
CA CYS A 180 -17.27 1.53 30.41
C CYS A 180 -16.27 1.89 29.30
N ASP A 181 -16.77 2.09 28.08
CA ASP A 181 -15.96 2.46 26.92
C ASP A 181 -15.60 3.95 26.88
N GLY A 182 -16.20 4.77 27.75
CA GLY A 182 -15.97 6.21 27.78
C GLY A 182 -16.78 7.02 26.75
N GLU A 183 -17.69 6.37 26.00
CA GLU A 183 -18.68 7.06 25.18
C GLU A 183 -19.91 7.41 26.03
N THR A 184 -20.06 8.68 26.41
CA THR A 184 -21.26 9.22 27.09
C THR A 184 -22.40 9.48 26.12
#